data_AF-A0A1A0L1W1-F1
#
_entry.id   AF-A0A1A0L1W1-F1
#
_cell.length_a   1.000
_cell.length_b   1.000
_cell.length_c   1.000
_cell.angle_alpha   90.00
_cell.angle_beta   90.00
_cell.angle_gamma   90.00
#
_symmetry.space_group_name_H-M   'P 1'
#
loop_
_entity.id
_entity.type
_entity.pdbx_description
1 polymer ?
#
loop_
_entity_poly.entity_id
_entity_poly.type
_entity_poly.pdbx_seq_one_letter_code
_entity_poly.pdbx_strand_id
1 'polypeptide(L)'
;MRRLVTIGTPRTGTLVAAAAGISASLAPGLLPRTSIAQALLTALLVLIALGVAGLGRKVLGHWKFDMHVRTRRFRSAIVIASCAVAGAALIHAWYWQNRLRAAMDFPPVGVRYWLHWAIGVVAVVVPIVLVGRGLRWAARYVGGLRATALVTATVLACQFALLPAVVNWQRSAFASADAAMDPGVVRPVSYTRSGSPDSEVSWASLGAEGRKFVAERGRSVRVYIGLDSAPDLDSRVALAIREIERSGGFDRTHLVMMVPTGSGWLDANAARGLDERFDGDATLVGMQYSQAPSWATFLFARADAERSARALFTGIERRLAALAHPPKLYVYGQSLGATAGSAIFADDRDESARVCAALWAGPPASAVHRGGATVLANSSDPVVQWSPRLLWRAPDLTGTRHDAPHPMWLPGLSWVQTTADLLSALAPGPGHGHRYGSDQGTALGSC
;
A
#
# COMPACT_ATOMS: atom_id res chain seq x y z
N MET A 1 50.20 18.82 -5.08
CA MET A 1 49.47 18.09 -4.00
C MET A 1 49.19 18.96 -2.76
N ARG A 2 48.52 20.11 -2.89
CA ARG A 2 48.10 20.95 -1.74
C ARG A 2 46.71 21.55 -1.95
N ARG A 3 45.69 20.69 -2.04
CA ARG A 3 44.29 21.00 -1.71
C ARG A 3 43.65 19.74 -1.14
N LEU A 4 44.25 19.22 -0.08
CA LEU A 4 43.54 18.31 0.81
C LEU A 4 42.40 19.11 1.43
N VAL A 5 41.20 18.56 1.25
CA VAL A 5 39.89 19.05 1.66
C VAL A 5 39.95 19.70 3.05
N THR A 6 40.06 21.02 3.13
CA THR A 6 39.61 21.75 4.31
C THR A 6 38.11 21.48 4.42
N ILE A 7 37.70 20.65 5.37
CA ILE A 7 36.29 20.44 5.71
C ILE A 7 35.80 21.79 6.27
N GLY A 8 35.39 22.67 5.37
CA GLY A 8 34.85 23.97 5.74
C GLY A 8 33.62 23.75 6.62
N THR A 9 33.52 24.53 7.71
CA THR A 9 32.40 24.41 8.64
C THR A 9 31.06 24.54 7.88
N PRO A 10 30.09 23.64 8.09
CA PRO A 10 28.83 23.65 7.34
C PRO A 10 28.11 24.99 7.53
N ARG A 11 27.42 25.46 6.48
CA ARG A 11 26.66 26.72 6.54
C ARG A 11 25.48 26.59 7.51
N THR A 12 25.12 27.66 8.20
CA THR A 12 23.99 27.71 9.14
C THR A 12 22.68 27.21 8.51
N GLY A 13 22.35 27.66 7.29
CA GLY A 13 21.16 27.17 6.57
C GLY A 13 21.21 25.68 6.19
N THR A 14 22.39 25.07 6.06
CA THR A 14 22.52 23.63 5.83
C THR A 14 22.24 22.85 7.11
N LEU A 15 22.68 23.34 8.27
CA LEU A 15 22.38 22.74 9.57
C LEU A 15 20.89 22.80 9.91
N VAL A 16 20.28 23.97 9.74
CA VAL A 16 18.84 24.16 9.97
C VAL A 16 18.01 23.26 9.06
N ALA A 17 18.36 23.18 7.77
CA ALA A 17 17.66 22.31 6.83
C ALA A 17 17.78 20.82 7.19
N ALA A 18 18.97 20.37 7.58
CA ALA A 18 19.16 18.99 8.02
C ALA A 18 18.36 18.69 9.30
N ALA A 19 18.41 19.56 10.30
CA ALA A 19 17.64 19.40 11.54
C ALA A 19 16.13 19.43 11.28
N ALA A 20 15.64 20.29 10.37
CA ALA A 20 14.24 20.32 9.96
C ALA A 20 13.82 19.02 9.26
N GLY A 21 14.62 18.51 8.31
CA GLY A 21 14.33 17.24 7.63
C GLY A 21 14.35 16.04 8.58
N ILE A 22 15.30 16.00 9.53
CA ILE A 22 15.35 14.98 10.60
C ILE A 22 14.10 15.05 11.46
N SER A 23 13.76 16.24 11.96
CA SER A 23 12.62 16.43 12.87
C SER A 23 11.28 16.11 12.19
N ALA A 24 11.13 16.51 10.92
CA ALA A 24 9.98 16.14 10.12
C ALA A 24 9.88 14.61 9.96
N SER A 25 10.99 13.92 9.68
CA SER A 25 10.98 12.46 9.54
C SER A 25 10.65 11.74 10.84
N LEU A 26 11.11 12.26 11.97
CA LEU A 26 10.92 11.68 13.30
C LEU A 26 9.54 12.03 13.92
N ALA A 27 8.72 12.78 13.20
CA ALA A 27 7.35 13.04 13.63
C ALA A 27 6.54 11.73 13.77
N PRO A 28 5.55 11.70 14.67
CA PRO A 28 4.72 10.52 14.89
C PRO A 28 4.03 10.00 13.62
N GLY A 29 4.21 8.71 13.34
CA GLY A 29 3.45 7.96 12.32
C GLY A 29 2.35 7.08 12.93
N LEU A 30 1.60 6.38 12.08
CA LEU A 30 0.55 5.44 12.48
C LEU A 30 1.12 4.06 12.85
N LEU A 31 2.23 3.67 12.22
CA LEU A 31 2.77 2.31 12.32
C LEU A 31 4.21 2.27 12.87
N PRO A 32 4.59 1.19 13.58
CA PRO A 32 5.98 0.89 13.89
C PRO A 32 6.82 0.78 12.61
N ARG A 33 7.94 1.49 12.54
CA ARG A 33 8.84 1.45 11.36
C ARG A 33 10.13 0.72 11.68
N THR A 34 10.62 -0.07 10.73
CA THR A 34 11.98 -0.62 10.81
C THR A 34 13.02 0.51 10.77
N SER A 35 14.25 0.22 11.25
CA SER A 35 15.33 1.22 11.25
C SER A 35 15.69 1.65 9.83
N ILE A 36 15.58 0.72 8.87
CA ILE A 36 15.84 0.98 7.45
C ILE A 36 14.77 1.90 6.87
N ALA A 37 13.48 1.59 7.06
CA ALA A 37 12.39 2.42 6.56
C ALA A 37 12.45 3.84 7.12
N GLN A 38 12.71 3.98 8.42
CA GLN A 38 12.89 5.28 9.06
C GLN A 38 14.13 6.02 8.51
N ALA A 39 15.24 5.32 8.23
CA ALA A 39 16.44 5.92 7.68
C ALA A 39 16.23 6.45 6.26
N LEU A 40 15.51 5.69 5.42
CA LEU A 40 15.19 6.11 4.05
C LEU A 40 14.28 7.34 4.05
N LEU A 41 13.24 7.36 4.88
CA LEU A 41 12.38 8.54 5.05
C LEU A 41 13.18 9.75 5.54
N THR A 42 14.04 9.57 6.55
CA THR A 42 14.90 10.65 7.06
C THR A 42 15.83 11.17 5.98
N ALA A 43 16.50 10.29 5.25
CA ALA A 43 17.41 10.68 4.18
C ALA A 43 16.67 11.47 3.08
N LEU A 44 15.49 11.01 2.66
CA LEU A 44 14.66 11.70 1.68
C LEU A 44 14.30 13.12 2.14
N LEU A 45 13.75 13.28 3.35
CA LEU A 45 13.33 14.59 3.86
C LEU A 45 14.51 15.52 4.12
N VAL A 46 15.66 15.00 4.56
CA VAL A 46 16.90 15.78 4.67
C VAL A 46 17.36 16.26 3.29
N LEU A 47 17.37 15.40 2.28
CA LEU A 47 17.78 15.77 0.92
C LEU A 47 16.84 16.82 0.30
N ILE A 48 15.53 16.69 0.51
CA ILE A 48 14.54 17.69 0.09
C ILE A 48 14.80 19.02 0.80
N ALA A 49 14.97 19.01 2.13
CA ALA A 49 15.23 20.22 2.90
C ALA A 49 16.54 20.90 2.47
N LEU A 50 17.59 20.12 2.21
CA LEU A 50 18.86 20.63 1.68
C LEU A 50 18.71 21.23 0.28
N GLY A 51 17.88 20.60 -0.58
CA GLY A 51 17.54 21.10 -1.91
C GLY A 51 16.81 22.44 -1.85
N VAL A 52 15.76 22.53 -1.01
CA VAL A 52 14.98 23.76 -0.76
C VAL A 52 15.89 24.86 -0.21
N ALA A 53 16.73 24.55 0.79
CA ALA A 53 17.68 25.53 1.33
C ALA A 53 18.73 25.97 0.30
N GLY A 54 19.12 25.09 -0.62
CA GLY A 54 20.00 25.39 -1.75
C GLY A 54 19.33 26.32 -2.77
N LEU A 55 18.07 26.07 -3.12
CA LEU A 55 17.29 26.89 -4.04
C LEU A 55 16.97 28.26 -3.44
N GLY A 56 16.49 28.30 -2.19
CA GLY A 56 16.23 29.54 -1.46
C GLY A 56 17.47 30.43 -1.38
N ARG A 57 18.66 29.83 -1.19
CA ARG A 57 19.92 30.58 -1.25
C ARG A 57 20.20 31.18 -2.63
N LYS A 58 19.91 30.46 -3.72
CA LYS A 58 20.10 30.97 -5.08
C LYS A 58 19.16 32.15 -5.36
N VAL A 59 17.91 32.05 -4.93
CA VAL A 59 16.90 33.11 -5.07
C VAL A 59 17.28 34.34 -4.23
N LEU A 60 17.57 34.16 -2.94
CA LEU A 60 17.98 35.26 -2.06
C LEU A 60 19.29 35.91 -2.50
N GLY A 61 20.23 35.13 -3.04
CA GLY A 61 21.47 35.63 -3.62
C GLY A 61 21.24 36.53 -4.85
N HIS A 62 20.17 36.31 -5.62
CA HIS A 62 19.79 37.19 -6.72
C HIS A 62 19.46 38.60 -6.22
N TRP A 63 18.90 38.72 -5.01
CA TRP A 63 18.59 40.00 -4.35
C TRP A 63 19.72 40.47 -3.41
N LYS A 64 20.95 39.95 -3.59
CA LYS A 64 22.13 40.24 -2.75
C LYS A 64 21.92 39.99 -1.25
N PHE A 65 20.97 39.12 -0.89
CA PHE A 65 20.67 38.77 0.50
C PHE A 65 21.48 37.54 0.95
N ASP A 66 22.66 37.76 1.55
CA ASP A 66 23.48 36.68 2.10
C ASP A 66 23.12 36.34 3.55
N MET A 67 22.32 35.28 3.72
CA MET A 67 21.96 34.73 5.03
C MET A 67 23.18 34.27 5.85
N HIS A 68 24.26 33.81 5.22
CA HIS A 68 25.39 33.25 5.94
C HIS A 68 26.16 34.35 6.69
N VAL A 69 26.38 35.50 6.05
CA VAL A 69 27.05 36.65 6.67
C VAL A 69 26.23 37.18 7.84
N ARG A 70 24.92 37.35 7.64
CA ARG A 70 24.00 37.89 8.66
C ARG A 70 23.80 36.97 9.87
N THR A 71 23.78 35.66 9.66
CA THR A 71 23.60 34.66 10.75
C THR A 71 24.91 34.25 11.42
N ARG A 72 26.06 34.72 10.93
CA ARG A 72 27.38 34.33 11.45
C ARG A 72 27.54 34.58 12.95
N ARG A 73 27.05 35.73 13.45
CA ARG A 73 27.08 36.09 14.88
C ARG A 73 26.25 35.16 15.77
N PHE A 74 25.21 34.54 15.22
CA PHE A 74 24.31 33.62 15.92
C PHE A 74 24.62 32.15 15.65
N ARG A 75 25.73 31.84 14.99
CA ARG A 75 26.04 30.49 14.53
C ARG A 75 25.99 29.46 15.66
N SER A 76 26.63 29.74 16.79
CA SER A 76 26.66 28.82 17.93
C SER A 76 25.25 28.56 18.47
N ALA A 77 24.44 29.61 18.62
CA ALA A 77 23.05 29.49 19.04
C ALA A 77 22.22 28.66 18.04
N ILE A 78 22.40 28.87 16.73
CA ILE A 78 21.72 28.08 15.68
C ILE A 78 22.12 26.61 15.73
N VAL A 79 23.42 26.31 15.94
CA VAL A 79 23.91 24.94 16.07
C VAL A 79 23.27 24.28 17.28
N ILE A 80 23.33 24.93 18.45
CA ILE A 80 22.76 24.42 19.70
C ILE A 80 21.25 24.19 19.53
N ALA A 81 20.52 25.17 18.99
CA ALA A 81 19.07 25.04 18.76
C ALA A 81 18.75 23.90 17.78
N SER A 82 19.49 23.77 16.69
CA SER A 82 19.27 22.70 15.69
C SER A 82 19.53 21.31 16.29
N CYS A 83 20.60 21.17 17.08
CA CYS A 83 20.91 19.93 17.80
C CYS A 83 19.87 19.62 18.88
N ALA A 84 19.42 20.63 19.64
CA ALA A 84 18.40 20.47 20.67
C ALA A 84 17.06 20.02 20.07
N VAL A 85 16.62 20.64 18.97
CA VAL A 85 15.38 20.26 18.26
C VAL A 85 15.48 18.84 17.70
N ALA A 86 16.59 18.50 17.02
CA ALA A 86 16.78 17.15 16.50
C ALA A 86 16.86 16.09 17.62
N GLY A 87 17.52 16.42 18.74
CA GLY A 87 17.60 15.55 19.92
C GLY A 87 16.25 15.34 20.59
N ALA A 88 15.46 16.41 20.77
CA ALA A 88 14.11 16.32 21.30
C ALA A 88 13.19 15.49 20.38
N ALA A 89 13.28 15.68 19.06
CA ALA A 89 12.54 14.88 18.09
C ALA A 89 12.93 13.38 18.16
N LEU A 90 14.22 13.08 18.35
CA LEU A 90 14.70 11.71 18.51
C LEU A 90 14.18 11.05 19.80
N ILE A 91 14.19 11.77 20.91
CA ILE A 91 13.64 11.28 22.19
C ILE A 91 12.13 11.04 22.05
N HIS A 92 11.40 11.99 21.46
CA HIS A 92 9.97 11.84 21.22
C HIS A 92 9.68 10.63 20.31
N ALA A 93 10.45 10.47 19.24
CA ALA A 93 10.32 9.34 18.32
C ALA A 93 10.64 8.01 19.00
N TRP A 94 11.62 7.95 19.91
CA TRP A 94 11.90 6.76 20.73
C TRP A 94 10.67 6.33 21.52
N TYR A 95 10.04 7.26 22.26
CA TYR A 95 8.85 6.96 23.05
C TYR A 95 7.66 6.57 22.17
N TRP A 96 7.44 7.30 21.08
CA TRP A 96 6.36 7.02 20.14
C TRP A 96 6.49 5.63 19.50
N GLN A 97 7.69 5.31 19.01
CA GLN A 97 8.01 4.02 18.40
C GLN A 97 7.82 2.85 19.39
N ASN A 98 8.17 3.01 20.67
CA ASN A 98 7.93 1.97 21.67
C ASN A 98 6.47 1.86 22.10
N ARG A 99 5.72 2.97 22.11
CA ARG A 99 4.28 2.95 22.41
C ARG A 99 3.48 2.23 21.33
N LEU A 100 3.76 2.50 20.05
CA LEU A 100 3.12 1.78 18.94
C LEU A 100 3.50 0.29 18.96
N ARG A 101 4.77 -0.02 19.23
CA ARG A 101 5.22 -1.41 19.28
C ARG A 101 4.60 -2.20 20.41
N ALA A 102 4.45 -1.60 21.59
CA ALA A 102 3.75 -2.22 22.71
C ALA A 102 2.26 -2.45 22.41
N ALA A 103 1.62 -1.55 21.65
CA ALA A 103 0.22 -1.69 21.27
C ALA A 103 -0.04 -2.71 20.16
N MET A 104 0.98 -3.04 19.35
CA MET A 104 0.85 -3.91 18.18
C MET A 104 1.74 -5.17 18.27
N ASP A 105 2.16 -5.54 19.49
CA ASP A 105 2.97 -6.73 19.79
C ASP A 105 4.30 -6.85 19.01
N PHE A 106 5.00 -5.73 18.84
CA PHE A 106 6.35 -5.71 18.27
C PHE A 106 7.45 -5.65 19.35
N PRO A 107 8.63 -6.25 19.10
CA PRO A 107 9.78 -6.11 19.99
C PRO A 107 10.23 -4.65 20.15
N PRO A 108 10.47 -4.15 21.37
CA PRO A 108 10.80 -2.75 21.61
C PRO A 108 12.11 -2.34 20.92
N VAL A 109 12.21 -1.07 20.55
CA VAL A 109 13.44 -0.49 20.02
C VAL A 109 14.40 -0.13 21.14
N GLY A 110 15.65 -0.55 20.95
CA GLY A 110 16.79 -0.15 21.75
C GLY A 110 17.79 0.68 20.96
N VAL A 111 18.96 0.91 21.55
CA VAL A 111 20.05 1.75 20.98
C VAL A 111 20.47 1.27 19.59
N ARG A 112 20.50 -0.05 19.36
CA ARG A 112 20.86 -0.65 18.07
C ARG A 112 19.96 -0.19 16.92
N TYR A 113 18.67 0.01 17.16
CA TYR A 113 17.74 0.52 16.16
C TYR A 113 18.19 1.89 15.65
N TRP A 114 18.49 2.80 16.57
CA TRP A 114 18.89 4.17 16.25
C TRP A 114 20.30 4.27 15.67
N LEU A 115 21.20 3.35 16.05
CA LEU A 115 22.50 3.22 15.40
C LEU A 115 22.36 2.81 13.94
N HIS A 116 21.56 1.78 13.65
CA HIS A 116 21.27 1.38 12.26
C HIS A 116 20.58 2.50 11.47
N TRP A 117 19.66 3.23 12.11
CA TRP A 117 19.03 4.40 11.50
C TRP A 117 20.07 5.46 11.12
N ALA A 118 20.95 5.86 12.05
CA ALA A 118 21.96 6.87 11.80
C ALA A 118 22.94 6.47 10.69
N ILE A 119 23.41 5.21 10.72
CA ILE A 119 24.27 4.65 9.66
C ILE A 119 23.55 4.68 8.32
N GLY A 120 22.29 4.22 8.27
CA GLY A 120 21.48 4.20 7.05
C GLY A 120 21.27 5.59 6.45
N VAL A 121 20.99 6.60 7.29
CA VAL A 121 20.84 8.00 6.84
C VAL A 121 22.14 8.49 6.20
N VAL A 122 23.28 8.27 6.85
CA VAL A 122 24.60 8.68 6.33
C VAL A 122 24.91 7.96 5.01
N ALA A 123 24.66 6.65 4.97
CA ALA A 123 24.91 5.80 3.80
C ALA A 123 24.09 6.22 2.56
N VAL A 124 22.94 6.87 2.74
CA VAL A 124 22.11 7.36 1.63
C VAL A 124 22.40 8.83 1.30
N VAL A 125 22.44 9.70 2.31
CA VAL A 125 22.59 11.15 2.10
C VAL A 125 23.97 11.50 1.54
N VAL A 126 25.04 10.88 2.06
CA VAL A 126 26.41 11.25 1.67
C VAL A 126 26.69 10.95 0.19
N PRO A 127 26.44 9.73 -0.34
CA PRO A 127 26.66 9.46 -1.76
C PRO A 127 25.86 10.38 -2.67
N ILE A 128 24.57 10.62 -2.38
CA ILE A 128 23.72 11.48 -3.20
C ILE A 128 24.26 12.92 -3.24
N VAL A 129 24.68 13.46 -2.09
CA VAL A 129 25.28 14.80 -2.03
C VAL A 129 26.62 14.83 -2.79
N LEU A 130 27.46 13.80 -2.67
CA LEU A 130 28.73 13.71 -3.39
C LEU A 130 28.52 13.65 -4.91
N VAL A 131 27.59 12.83 -5.39
CA VAL A 131 27.21 12.75 -6.80
C VAL A 131 26.70 14.11 -7.30
N GLY A 132 25.80 14.76 -6.55
CA GLY A 132 25.31 16.09 -6.91
C GLY A 132 26.41 17.16 -6.98
N ARG A 133 27.45 17.06 -6.12
CA ARG A 133 28.63 17.94 -6.20
C ARG A 133 29.53 17.59 -7.38
N GLY A 134 29.73 16.31 -7.67
CA GLY A 134 30.49 15.81 -8.82
C GLY A 134 29.87 16.25 -10.14
N LEU A 135 28.56 16.08 -10.31
CA LEU A 135 27.82 16.56 -11.49
C LEU A 135 27.93 18.07 -11.66
N ARG A 136 27.82 18.85 -10.57
CA ARG A 136 27.98 20.31 -10.63
C ARG A 136 29.41 20.72 -11.01
N TRP A 137 30.40 19.96 -10.55
CA TRP A 137 31.80 20.18 -10.93
C TRP A 137 32.02 19.86 -12.41
N ALA A 138 31.54 18.72 -12.89
CA ALA A 138 31.61 18.32 -14.29
C ALA A 138 30.90 19.33 -15.22
N ALA A 139 29.70 19.79 -14.86
CA ALA A 139 28.96 20.79 -15.64
C ALA A 139 29.71 22.13 -15.78
N ARG A 140 30.47 22.53 -14.75
CA ARG A 140 31.34 23.72 -14.82
C ARG A 140 32.57 23.50 -15.69
N TYR A 141 33.05 22.26 -15.78
CA TYR A 141 34.22 21.90 -16.58
C TYR A 141 33.89 21.79 -18.08
N VAL A 142 32.74 21.20 -18.43
CA VAL A 142 32.34 20.91 -19.82
C VAL A 142 31.64 22.09 -20.51
N GLY A 143 31.14 23.07 -19.74
CA GLY A 143 30.42 24.25 -20.23
C GLY A 143 28.89 24.05 -20.22
N GLY A 144 28.15 25.11 -19.87
CA GLY A 144 26.71 25.04 -19.55
C GLY A 144 25.82 24.48 -20.67
N LEU A 145 26.07 24.87 -21.93
CA LEU A 145 25.32 24.43 -23.11
C LEU A 145 25.47 22.92 -23.40
N ARG A 146 26.69 22.39 -23.25
CA ARG A 146 26.98 20.96 -23.45
C ARG A 146 26.39 20.13 -22.31
N ALA A 147 26.43 20.66 -21.09
CA ALA A 147 25.78 20.04 -19.94
C ALA A 147 24.25 19.98 -20.11
N THR A 148 23.61 21.05 -20.61
CA THR A 148 22.17 21.03 -20.88
C THR A 148 21.80 20.06 -22.00
N ALA A 149 22.55 20.02 -23.10
CA ALA A 149 22.30 19.07 -24.18
C ALA A 149 22.43 17.61 -23.70
N LEU A 150 23.44 17.32 -22.89
CA LEU A 150 23.63 15.99 -22.30
C LEU A 150 22.47 15.61 -21.35
N VAL A 151 22.03 16.54 -20.50
CA VAL A 151 20.89 16.31 -19.60
C VAL A 151 19.61 16.08 -20.41
N THR A 152 19.33 16.90 -21.42
CA THR A 152 18.15 16.72 -22.29
C THR A 152 18.21 15.38 -23.02
N ALA A 153 19.35 15.03 -23.62
CA ALA A 153 19.53 13.73 -24.28
C ALA A 153 19.35 12.56 -23.30
N THR A 154 19.85 12.68 -22.07
CA THR A 154 19.65 11.68 -21.01
C THR A 154 18.19 11.57 -20.61
N VAL A 155 17.48 12.70 -20.44
CA VAL A 155 16.05 12.70 -20.11
C VAL A 155 15.23 12.07 -21.24
N LEU A 156 15.53 12.38 -22.49
CA LEU A 156 14.86 11.77 -23.65
C LEU A 156 15.17 10.27 -23.75
N ALA A 157 16.43 9.86 -23.55
CA ALA A 157 16.80 8.44 -23.50
C ALA A 157 16.09 7.71 -22.34
N CYS A 158 15.98 8.36 -21.17
CA CYS A 158 15.21 7.85 -20.05
C CYS A 158 13.73 7.68 -20.41
N GLN A 159 13.13 8.68 -21.06
CA GLN A 159 11.71 8.68 -21.41
C GLN A 159 11.35 7.63 -22.47
N PHE A 160 12.17 7.47 -23.51
CA PHE A 160 11.83 6.65 -24.68
C PHE A 160 12.46 5.26 -24.68
N ALA A 161 13.53 5.02 -23.92
CA ALA A 161 14.18 3.70 -23.85
C ALA A 161 14.08 3.09 -22.45
N LEU A 162 14.56 3.80 -21.42
CA LEU A 162 14.64 3.21 -20.07
C LEU A 162 13.27 3.04 -19.45
N LEU A 163 12.36 4.02 -19.59
CA LEU A 163 11.04 3.94 -18.98
C LEU A 163 10.20 2.79 -19.56
N PRO A 164 10.05 2.62 -20.90
CA PRO A 164 9.38 1.45 -21.45
C PRO A 164 10.07 0.13 -21.09
N ALA A 165 11.41 0.09 -21.08
CA ALA A 165 12.16 -1.12 -20.69
C ALA A 165 11.91 -1.49 -19.22
N VAL A 166 11.90 -0.51 -18.31
CA VAL A 166 11.58 -0.70 -16.89
C VAL A 166 10.13 -1.15 -16.70
N VAL A 167 9.19 -0.56 -17.43
CA VAL A 167 7.77 -0.96 -17.38
C VAL A 167 7.59 -2.40 -17.87
N ASN A 168 8.20 -2.76 -18.99
CA ASN A 168 8.14 -4.12 -19.52
C ASN A 168 8.81 -5.12 -18.57
N TRP A 169 9.98 -4.77 -18.02
CA TRP A 169 10.65 -5.59 -17.02
C TRP A 169 9.80 -5.80 -15.77
N GLN A 170 9.12 -4.74 -15.27
CA GLN A 170 8.20 -4.84 -14.14
C GLN A 170 7.00 -5.75 -14.45
N ARG A 171 6.37 -5.60 -15.62
CA ARG A 171 5.27 -6.48 -16.05
C ARG A 171 5.70 -7.94 -16.08
N SER A 172 6.85 -8.23 -16.69
CA SER A 172 7.40 -9.59 -16.73
C SER A 172 7.75 -10.14 -15.35
N ALA A 173 8.26 -9.29 -14.44
CA ALA A 173 8.55 -9.68 -13.06
C ALA A 173 7.27 -9.98 -12.26
N PHE A 174 6.18 -9.25 -12.49
CA PHE A 174 4.89 -9.54 -11.86
C PHE A 174 4.26 -10.81 -12.43
N ALA A 175 4.30 -11.01 -13.75
CA ALA A 175 3.84 -12.24 -14.38
C ALA A 175 4.62 -13.46 -13.90
N SER A 176 5.96 -13.35 -13.74
CA SER A 176 6.76 -14.46 -13.23
C SER A 176 6.50 -14.75 -11.76
N ALA A 177 6.27 -13.73 -10.95
CA ALA A 177 5.86 -13.90 -9.55
C ALA A 177 4.47 -14.55 -9.43
N ASP A 178 3.53 -14.21 -10.30
CA ASP A 178 2.19 -14.81 -10.34
C ASP A 178 2.20 -16.26 -10.86
N ALA A 179 3.06 -16.56 -11.84
CA ALA A 179 3.27 -17.92 -12.34
C ALA A 179 4.09 -18.80 -11.39
N ALA A 180 4.78 -18.21 -10.40
CA ALA A 180 5.65 -18.94 -9.48
C ALA A 180 4.86 -19.98 -8.67
N MET A 181 5.37 -21.21 -8.67
CA MET A 181 4.80 -22.32 -7.92
C MET A 181 5.48 -22.40 -6.55
N ASP A 182 4.71 -22.17 -5.49
CA ASP A 182 5.17 -22.35 -4.12
C ASP A 182 5.08 -23.84 -3.73
N PRO A 183 6.20 -24.53 -3.43
CA PRO A 183 6.18 -25.94 -3.02
C PRO A 183 5.39 -26.20 -1.74
N GLY A 184 5.19 -25.19 -0.89
CA GLY A 184 4.38 -25.29 0.33
C GLY A 184 2.87 -25.27 0.07
N VAL A 185 2.43 -24.88 -1.13
CA VAL A 185 1.02 -24.81 -1.52
C VAL A 185 0.65 -26.07 -2.29
N VAL A 186 -0.02 -26.99 -1.60
CA VAL A 186 -0.42 -28.29 -2.17
C VAL A 186 -1.71 -28.15 -2.98
N ARG A 187 -1.70 -28.70 -4.20
CA ARG A 187 -2.88 -28.75 -5.07
C ARG A 187 -4.01 -29.53 -4.38
N PRO A 188 -5.23 -28.96 -4.27
CA PRO A 188 -6.35 -29.65 -3.66
C PRO A 188 -6.81 -30.82 -4.53
N VAL A 189 -7.09 -31.96 -3.91
CA VAL A 189 -7.74 -33.12 -4.54
C VAL A 189 -9.19 -33.17 -4.05
N SER A 190 -9.98 -32.19 -4.47
CA SER A 190 -11.38 -32.05 -4.06
C SER A 190 -12.22 -31.48 -5.20
N TYR A 191 -13.39 -32.09 -5.41
CA TYR A 191 -14.38 -31.63 -6.39
C TYR A 191 -14.85 -30.19 -6.12
N THR A 192 -14.91 -29.79 -4.84
CA THR A 192 -15.41 -28.48 -4.37
C THR A 192 -14.41 -27.33 -4.55
N ARG A 193 -13.27 -27.55 -5.20
CA ARG A 193 -12.18 -26.58 -5.30
C ARG A 193 -11.65 -26.45 -6.73
N SER A 194 -11.52 -25.21 -7.21
CA SER A 194 -10.88 -24.93 -8.49
C SER A 194 -9.41 -25.33 -8.50
N GLY A 195 -8.90 -25.67 -9.69
CA GLY A 195 -7.54 -26.17 -9.86
C GLY A 195 -7.36 -27.63 -9.47
N SER A 196 -8.40 -28.33 -8.99
CA SER A 196 -8.38 -29.77 -8.77
C SER A 196 -8.25 -30.55 -10.10
N PRO A 197 -7.98 -31.87 -10.09
CA PRO A 197 -7.91 -32.68 -11.31
C PRO A 197 -9.15 -32.62 -12.20
N ASP A 198 -10.33 -32.46 -11.59
CA ASP A 198 -11.62 -32.44 -12.29
C ASP A 198 -12.07 -31.03 -12.70
N SER A 199 -11.31 -30.00 -12.35
CA SER A 199 -11.62 -28.59 -12.62
C SER A 199 -11.25 -28.20 -14.05
N GLU A 200 -12.13 -27.45 -14.73
CA GLU A 200 -11.81 -26.81 -16.03
C GLU A 200 -10.67 -25.79 -15.86
N VAL A 201 -10.60 -25.14 -14.70
CA VAL A 201 -9.52 -24.24 -14.33
C VAL A 201 -8.29 -25.06 -13.97
N SER A 202 -7.20 -24.88 -14.70
CA SER A 202 -5.94 -25.58 -14.41
C SER A 202 -5.28 -25.03 -13.14
N TRP A 203 -4.56 -25.88 -12.40
CA TRP A 203 -3.78 -25.44 -11.23
C TRP A 203 -2.78 -24.30 -11.56
N ALA A 204 -2.19 -24.35 -12.75
CA ALA A 204 -1.22 -23.35 -13.19
C ALA A 204 -1.85 -21.99 -13.51
N SER A 205 -3.06 -22.00 -14.09
CA SER A 205 -3.74 -20.78 -14.55
C SER A 205 -4.42 -19.98 -13.42
N LEU A 206 -4.42 -20.49 -12.18
CA LEU A 206 -4.99 -19.81 -11.01
C LEU A 206 -4.18 -18.59 -10.54
N GLY A 207 -2.92 -18.45 -10.97
CA GLY A 207 -2.00 -17.47 -10.41
C GLY A 207 -1.57 -17.82 -8.97
N ALA A 208 -0.62 -17.07 -8.42
CA ALA A 208 -0.01 -17.40 -7.13
C ALA A 208 -0.99 -17.23 -5.97
N GLU A 209 -1.78 -16.16 -6.02
CA GLU A 209 -2.76 -15.86 -4.97
C GLU A 209 -4.01 -16.73 -5.07
N GLY A 210 -4.46 -17.07 -6.29
CA GLY A 210 -5.55 -18.02 -6.50
C GLY A 210 -5.22 -19.40 -5.95
N ARG A 211 -3.99 -19.90 -6.19
CA ARG A 211 -3.52 -21.19 -5.63
C ARG A 211 -3.55 -21.19 -4.11
N LYS A 212 -3.09 -20.12 -3.45
CA LYS A 212 -3.15 -20.00 -1.98
C LYS A 212 -4.60 -20.02 -1.48
N PHE A 213 -5.49 -19.27 -2.13
CA PHE A 213 -6.89 -19.20 -1.75
C PHE A 213 -7.60 -20.56 -1.84
N VAL A 214 -7.40 -21.30 -2.94
CA VAL A 214 -8.04 -22.62 -3.10
C VAL A 214 -7.37 -23.74 -2.30
N ALA A 215 -6.13 -23.53 -1.82
CA ALA A 215 -5.43 -24.49 -0.96
C ALA A 215 -5.69 -24.27 0.54
N GLU A 216 -6.21 -23.10 0.94
CA GLU A 216 -6.51 -22.77 2.34
C GLU A 216 -7.49 -23.80 2.93
N ARG A 217 -7.26 -24.20 4.18
CA ARG A 217 -8.13 -25.17 4.88
C ARG A 217 -9.52 -24.58 5.08
N GLY A 218 -10.56 -25.39 4.87
CA GLY A 218 -11.95 -24.93 4.95
C GLY A 218 -12.93 -25.96 4.38
N ARG A 219 -14.21 -25.83 4.72
CA ARG A 219 -15.28 -26.71 4.24
C ARG A 219 -16.09 -26.08 3.10
N SER A 220 -16.03 -24.75 2.96
CA SER A 220 -16.68 -24.02 1.88
C SER A 220 -16.19 -24.47 0.50
N VAL A 221 -17.07 -24.36 -0.48
CA VAL A 221 -16.69 -24.44 -1.90
C VAL A 221 -15.77 -23.26 -2.23
N ARG A 222 -14.65 -23.52 -2.93
CA ARG A 222 -13.65 -22.50 -3.28
C ARG A 222 -13.52 -22.40 -4.79
N VAL A 223 -14.06 -21.31 -5.35
CA VAL A 223 -13.96 -21.03 -6.77
C VAL A 223 -13.02 -19.85 -7.00
N TYR A 224 -12.04 -20.03 -7.88
CA TYR A 224 -11.14 -18.95 -8.24
C TYR A 224 -10.79 -19.00 -9.72
N ILE A 225 -10.93 -17.88 -10.42
CA ILE A 225 -10.56 -17.74 -11.82
C ILE A 225 -9.35 -16.82 -11.92
N GLY A 226 -8.20 -17.37 -12.32
CA GLY A 226 -7.00 -16.59 -12.57
C GLY A 226 -7.04 -15.89 -13.94
N LEU A 227 -6.14 -14.92 -14.13
CA LEU A 227 -6.12 -14.08 -15.32
C LEU A 227 -5.88 -14.89 -16.61
N ASP A 228 -5.03 -15.90 -16.52
CA ASP A 228 -4.66 -16.80 -17.61
C ASP A 228 -5.60 -18.00 -17.77
N SER A 229 -6.68 -18.08 -16.97
CA SER A 229 -7.64 -19.18 -17.04
C SER A 229 -8.59 -19.07 -18.24
N ALA A 230 -8.77 -17.88 -18.81
CA ALA A 230 -9.49 -17.66 -20.06
C ALA A 230 -9.00 -16.37 -20.74
N PRO A 231 -9.13 -16.24 -22.08
CA PRO A 231 -8.46 -15.19 -22.85
C PRO A 231 -8.96 -13.77 -22.56
N ASP A 232 -10.24 -13.62 -22.23
CA ASP A 232 -10.89 -12.32 -22.02
C ASP A 232 -11.82 -12.34 -20.80
N LEU A 233 -12.32 -11.16 -20.43
CA LEU A 233 -13.13 -10.99 -19.21
C LEU A 233 -14.45 -11.76 -19.28
N ASP A 234 -15.16 -11.73 -20.41
CA ASP A 234 -16.45 -12.40 -20.55
C ASP A 234 -16.29 -13.92 -20.50
N SER A 235 -15.26 -14.43 -21.16
CA SER A 235 -14.87 -15.84 -21.09
C SER A 235 -14.48 -16.26 -19.66
N ARG A 236 -13.79 -15.41 -18.89
CA ARG A 236 -13.47 -15.66 -17.48
C ARG A 236 -14.71 -15.67 -16.59
N VAL A 237 -15.66 -14.76 -16.82
CA VAL A 237 -16.95 -14.75 -16.10
C VAL A 237 -17.74 -16.02 -16.43
N ALA A 238 -17.84 -16.40 -17.71
CA ALA A 238 -18.53 -17.63 -18.10
C ALA A 238 -17.88 -18.88 -17.47
N LEU A 239 -16.55 -18.94 -17.42
CA LEU A 239 -15.80 -19.99 -16.73
C LEU A 239 -16.07 -19.99 -15.22
N ALA A 240 -16.15 -18.81 -14.57
CA ALA A 240 -16.51 -18.70 -13.16
C ALA A 240 -17.88 -19.32 -12.88
N ILE A 241 -18.89 -19.03 -13.69
CA ILE A 241 -20.25 -19.57 -13.52
C ILE A 241 -20.26 -21.09 -13.70
N ARG A 242 -19.59 -21.63 -14.74
CA ARG A 242 -19.48 -23.08 -14.93
C ARG A 242 -18.74 -23.76 -13.79
N GLU A 243 -17.70 -23.13 -13.27
CA GLU A 243 -16.89 -23.69 -12.19
C GLU A 243 -17.63 -23.66 -10.84
N ILE A 244 -18.48 -22.65 -10.58
CA ILE A 244 -19.42 -22.66 -9.44
C ILE A 244 -20.40 -23.83 -9.58
N GLU A 245 -20.99 -24.02 -10.75
CA GLU A 245 -21.93 -25.12 -11.00
C GLU A 245 -21.26 -26.49 -10.86
N ARG A 246 -20.08 -26.66 -11.49
CA ARG A 246 -19.26 -27.88 -11.41
C ARG A 246 -18.80 -28.19 -9.99
N SER A 247 -18.68 -27.21 -9.10
CA SER A 247 -18.22 -27.47 -7.73
C SER A 247 -19.36 -27.72 -6.73
N GLY A 248 -20.62 -27.76 -7.21
CA GLY A 248 -21.82 -27.81 -6.36
C GLY A 248 -22.04 -26.51 -5.59
N GLY A 249 -21.52 -25.40 -6.10
CA GLY A 249 -21.51 -24.12 -5.41
C GLY A 249 -22.86 -23.40 -5.40
N PHE A 250 -23.73 -23.66 -6.38
CA PHE A 250 -25.10 -23.14 -6.38
C PHE A 250 -26.05 -23.95 -5.48
N ASP A 251 -25.63 -25.14 -5.01
CA ASP A 251 -26.41 -25.97 -4.08
C ASP A 251 -26.19 -25.57 -2.60
N ARG A 252 -25.27 -24.64 -2.34
CA ARG A 252 -25.02 -24.10 -0.99
C ARG A 252 -26.07 -23.07 -0.61
N THR A 253 -26.28 -22.86 0.69
CA THR A 253 -27.21 -21.80 1.14
C THR A 253 -26.67 -20.39 0.89
N HIS A 254 -25.34 -20.24 0.92
CA HIS A 254 -24.69 -18.93 0.84
C HIS A 254 -23.67 -18.88 -0.32
N LEU A 255 -23.63 -17.76 -1.04
CA LEU A 255 -22.61 -17.46 -2.05
C LEU A 255 -21.99 -16.10 -1.75
N VAL A 256 -20.68 -16.07 -1.56
CA VAL A 256 -19.93 -14.84 -1.28
C VAL A 256 -19.01 -14.54 -2.46
N MET A 257 -19.30 -13.45 -3.15
CA MET A 257 -18.41 -12.88 -4.14
C MET A 257 -17.31 -12.09 -3.43
N MET A 258 -16.09 -12.61 -3.46
CA MET A 258 -14.92 -11.98 -2.89
C MET A 258 -14.17 -11.21 -3.98
N VAL A 259 -14.13 -9.88 -3.85
CA VAL A 259 -13.44 -9.00 -4.80
C VAL A 259 -11.97 -8.90 -4.41
N PRO A 260 -11.04 -9.40 -5.25
CA PRO A 260 -9.63 -9.45 -4.88
C PRO A 260 -8.95 -8.08 -4.91
N THR A 261 -7.81 -8.01 -4.24
CA THR A 261 -6.94 -6.83 -4.22
C THR A 261 -5.69 -7.06 -5.07
N GLY A 262 -5.36 -6.11 -5.94
CA GLY A 262 -4.11 -6.09 -6.68
C GLY A 262 -3.92 -7.29 -7.58
N SER A 263 -2.93 -8.12 -7.26
CA SER A 263 -2.51 -9.29 -8.02
C SER A 263 -3.49 -10.47 -7.94
N GLY A 264 -4.71 -10.26 -7.45
CA GLY A 264 -5.68 -11.32 -7.20
C GLY A 264 -5.78 -11.79 -5.74
N TRP A 265 -5.15 -11.07 -4.80
CA TRP A 265 -5.11 -11.48 -3.39
C TRP A 265 -6.48 -11.46 -2.72
N LEU A 266 -6.80 -12.55 -2.04
CA LEU A 266 -7.95 -12.71 -1.15
C LEU A 266 -7.45 -13.06 0.25
N ASP A 267 -7.96 -12.36 1.27
CA ASP A 267 -7.49 -12.56 2.65
C ASP A 267 -7.93 -13.93 3.20
N ALA A 268 -6.95 -14.74 3.60
CA ALA A 268 -7.17 -16.03 4.24
C ALA A 268 -7.96 -15.91 5.55
N ASN A 269 -7.80 -14.82 6.30
CA ASN A 269 -8.56 -14.58 7.53
C ASN A 269 -10.04 -14.33 7.22
N ALA A 270 -10.36 -13.58 6.17
CA ALA A 270 -11.74 -13.38 5.73
C ALA A 270 -12.35 -14.70 5.25
N ALA A 271 -11.63 -15.44 4.42
CA ALA A 271 -11.99 -16.79 3.99
C ALA A 271 -12.30 -17.72 5.17
N ARG A 272 -11.50 -17.70 6.24
CA ARG A 272 -11.70 -18.50 7.45
C ARG A 272 -12.89 -18.02 8.28
N GLY A 273 -13.06 -16.71 8.44
CA GLY A 273 -14.21 -16.14 9.13
C GLY A 273 -15.54 -16.43 8.42
N LEU A 274 -15.53 -16.53 7.09
CA LEU A 274 -16.71 -16.90 6.29
C LEU A 274 -17.03 -18.39 6.42
N ASP A 275 -16.00 -19.24 6.43
CA ASP A 275 -16.15 -20.67 6.79
C ASP A 275 -16.77 -20.83 8.18
N GLU A 276 -16.26 -20.10 9.19
CA GLU A 276 -16.77 -20.11 10.57
C GLU A 276 -18.21 -19.61 10.64
N ARG A 277 -18.52 -18.50 9.96
CA ARG A 277 -19.85 -17.90 9.97
C ARG A 277 -20.93 -18.82 9.40
N PHE A 278 -20.61 -19.51 8.31
CA PHE A 278 -21.58 -20.32 7.56
C PHE A 278 -21.42 -21.83 7.83
N ASP A 279 -20.62 -22.23 8.82
CA ASP A 279 -20.27 -23.64 9.11
C ASP A 279 -19.82 -24.43 7.85
N GLY A 280 -19.13 -23.75 6.93
CA GLY A 280 -18.72 -24.29 5.65
C GLY A 280 -19.83 -24.45 4.59
N ASP A 281 -21.09 -24.09 4.87
CA ASP A 281 -22.16 -24.09 3.88
C ASP A 281 -22.18 -22.81 3.02
N ALA A 282 -21.03 -22.50 2.43
CA ALA A 282 -20.87 -21.34 1.57
C ALA A 282 -20.04 -21.66 0.33
N THR A 283 -20.28 -20.88 -0.72
CA THR A 283 -19.44 -20.81 -1.91
C THR A 283 -18.68 -19.49 -1.90
N LEU A 284 -17.36 -19.56 -1.87
CA LEU A 284 -16.49 -18.39 -1.88
C LEU A 284 -15.85 -18.29 -3.27
N VAL A 285 -16.24 -17.24 -4.02
CA VAL A 285 -15.79 -17.04 -5.41
C VAL A 285 -14.97 -15.77 -5.58
N GLY A 286 -13.84 -15.88 -6.27
CA GLY A 286 -13.03 -14.72 -6.68
C GLY A 286 -12.54 -14.81 -8.12
N MET A 287 -12.24 -13.66 -8.72
CA MET A 287 -11.71 -13.57 -10.09
C MET A 287 -10.60 -12.51 -10.18
N GLN A 288 -9.41 -12.96 -10.57
CA GLN A 288 -8.24 -12.09 -10.76
C GLN A 288 -8.47 -11.12 -11.92
N TYR A 289 -8.06 -9.86 -11.74
CA TYR A 289 -8.16 -8.82 -12.77
C TYR A 289 -6.79 -8.24 -13.18
N SER A 290 -5.74 -8.48 -12.39
CA SER A 290 -4.39 -7.98 -12.64
C SER A 290 -3.34 -8.89 -12.00
N GLN A 291 -2.12 -8.85 -12.53
CA GLN A 291 -0.91 -9.43 -11.91
C GLN A 291 -0.13 -8.40 -11.09
N ALA A 292 -0.47 -7.10 -11.19
CA ALA A 292 0.29 -6.04 -10.53
C ALA A 292 -0.01 -5.98 -9.01
N PRO A 293 0.98 -5.64 -8.17
CA PRO A 293 0.79 -5.52 -6.73
C PRO A 293 -0.18 -4.39 -6.36
N SER A 294 -0.80 -4.52 -5.18
CA SER A 294 -1.93 -3.70 -4.72
C SER A 294 -1.68 -2.19 -4.73
N TRP A 295 -0.47 -1.71 -4.39
CA TRP A 295 -0.12 -0.30 -4.41
C TRP A 295 -0.09 0.28 -5.83
N ALA A 296 0.35 -0.52 -6.81
CA ALA A 296 0.41 -0.10 -8.22
C ALA A 296 -0.99 -0.07 -8.81
N THR A 297 -1.83 -1.07 -8.52
CA THR A 297 -3.23 -1.07 -8.97
C THR A 297 -4.08 -0.02 -8.30
N PHE A 298 -3.80 0.31 -7.03
CA PHE A 298 -4.50 1.37 -6.31
C PHE A 298 -4.30 2.74 -6.98
N LEU A 299 -3.09 3.03 -7.46
CA LEU A 299 -2.78 4.29 -8.13
C LEU A 299 -3.15 4.29 -9.63
N PHE A 300 -3.15 3.14 -10.30
CA PHE A 300 -3.20 3.09 -11.77
C PHE A 300 -4.25 2.17 -12.39
N ALA A 301 -4.90 1.28 -11.64
CA ALA A 301 -5.77 0.22 -12.20
C ALA A 301 -7.14 0.05 -11.50
N ARG A 302 -7.63 1.09 -10.81
CA ARG A 302 -8.95 1.07 -10.14
C ARG A 302 -10.09 0.71 -11.11
N ALA A 303 -10.06 1.25 -12.33
CA ALA A 303 -11.09 1.00 -13.33
C ALA A 303 -11.17 -0.48 -13.75
N ASP A 304 -10.04 -1.18 -13.82
CA ASP A 304 -10.01 -2.60 -14.21
C ASP A 304 -10.62 -3.49 -13.13
N ALA A 305 -10.33 -3.19 -11.85
CA ALA A 305 -10.93 -3.87 -10.71
C ALA A 305 -12.46 -3.69 -10.70
N GLU A 306 -12.95 -2.46 -10.88
CA GLU A 306 -14.37 -2.17 -10.91
C GLU A 306 -15.09 -2.82 -12.11
N ARG A 307 -14.47 -2.82 -13.31
CA ARG A 307 -15.03 -3.51 -14.48
C ARG A 307 -15.12 -5.02 -14.26
N SER A 308 -14.07 -5.63 -13.70
CA SER A 308 -14.05 -7.06 -13.39
C SER A 308 -15.11 -7.43 -12.34
N ALA A 309 -15.22 -6.64 -11.27
CA ALA A 309 -16.21 -6.84 -10.20
C ALA A 309 -17.64 -6.73 -10.74
N ARG A 310 -17.96 -5.70 -11.53
CA ARG A 310 -19.28 -5.57 -12.17
C ARG A 310 -19.59 -6.72 -13.12
N ALA A 311 -18.63 -7.16 -13.93
CA ALA A 311 -18.84 -8.23 -14.89
C ALA A 311 -19.15 -9.57 -14.20
N LEU A 312 -18.37 -9.94 -13.18
CA LEU A 312 -18.61 -11.17 -12.41
C LEU A 312 -19.93 -11.09 -11.64
N PHE A 313 -20.22 -9.96 -10.97
CA PHE A 313 -21.48 -9.78 -10.24
C PHE A 313 -22.69 -9.96 -11.15
N THR A 314 -22.71 -9.27 -12.30
CA THR A 314 -23.79 -9.37 -13.29
C THR A 314 -23.90 -10.79 -13.88
N GLY A 315 -22.79 -11.52 -14.00
CA GLY A 315 -22.81 -12.93 -14.39
C GLY A 315 -23.48 -13.83 -13.35
N ILE A 316 -23.12 -13.64 -12.08
CA ILE A 316 -23.70 -14.37 -10.94
C ILE A 316 -25.19 -14.06 -10.82
N GLU A 317 -25.56 -12.79 -10.78
CA GLU A 317 -26.96 -12.33 -10.63
C GLU A 317 -27.86 -12.91 -11.73
N ARG A 318 -27.40 -12.90 -13.00
CA ARG A 318 -28.13 -13.54 -14.11
C ARG A 318 -28.31 -15.05 -13.92
N ARG A 319 -27.29 -15.76 -13.41
CA ARG A 319 -27.41 -17.20 -13.15
C ARG A 319 -28.36 -17.48 -11.99
N LEU A 320 -28.28 -16.70 -10.91
CA LEU A 320 -29.13 -16.83 -9.73
C LEU A 320 -30.61 -16.61 -10.06
N ALA A 321 -30.92 -15.63 -10.92
CA ALA A 321 -32.29 -15.37 -11.38
C ALA A 321 -32.94 -16.54 -12.12
N ALA A 322 -32.13 -17.48 -12.65
CA ALA A 322 -32.61 -18.67 -13.35
C ALA A 322 -32.72 -19.91 -12.44
N LEU A 323 -32.37 -19.81 -11.15
CA LEU A 323 -32.47 -20.91 -10.19
C LEU A 323 -33.81 -20.89 -9.46
N ALA A 324 -34.36 -22.08 -9.17
CA ALA A 324 -35.58 -22.20 -8.37
C ALA A 324 -35.33 -21.83 -6.89
N HIS A 325 -34.17 -22.20 -6.35
CA HIS A 325 -33.74 -21.92 -4.98
C HIS A 325 -32.33 -21.30 -5.00
N PRO A 326 -32.20 -20.00 -5.33
CA PRO A 326 -30.89 -19.37 -5.40
C PRO A 326 -30.25 -19.22 -4.00
N PRO A 327 -28.92 -19.41 -3.86
CA PRO A 327 -28.20 -19.05 -2.64
C PRO A 327 -28.36 -17.57 -2.31
N LYS A 328 -28.26 -17.25 -1.02
CA LYS A 328 -28.15 -15.86 -0.57
C LYS A 328 -26.81 -15.27 -1.03
N LEU A 329 -26.87 -14.19 -1.80
CA LEU A 329 -25.69 -13.53 -2.36
C LEU A 329 -25.11 -12.49 -1.38
N TYR A 330 -23.82 -12.59 -1.10
CA TYR A 330 -23.05 -11.64 -0.31
C TYR A 330 -21.87 -11.12 -1.12
N VAL A 331 -21.38 -9.93 -0.77
CA VAL A 331 -20.16 -9.37 -1.37
C VAL A 331 -19.16 -9.00 -0.29
N TYR A 332 -17.91 -9.35 -0.54
CA TYR A 332 -16.81 -9.04 0.35
C TYR A 332 -15.68 -8.37 -0.45
N GLY A 333 -15.05 -7.37 0.13
CA GLY A 333 -13.83 -6.78 -0.41
C GLY A 333 -12.98 -6.15 0.66
N GLN A 334 -11.66 -6.24 0.49
CA GLN A 334 -10.68 -5.52 1.31
C GLN A 334 -9.97 -4.48 0.45
N SER A 335 -9.57 -3.34 1.01
CA SER A 335 -8.72 -2.35 0.32
C SER A 335 -9.35 -1.87 -1.01
N LEU A 336 -8.59 -1.92 -2.11
CA LEU A 336 -9.10 -1.69 -3.46
C LEU A 336 -10.26 -2.63 -3.83
N GLY A 337 -10.28 -3.87 -3.33
CA GLY A 337 -11.41 -4.79 -3.50
C GLY A 337 -12.69 -4.28 -2.82
N ALA A 338 -12.59 -3.59 -1.68
CA ALA A 338 -13.73 -2.95 -1.04
C ALA A 338 -14.29 -1.81 -1.90
N THR A 339 -13.41 -0.95 -2.44
CA THR A 339 -13.82 0.12 -3.36
C THR A 339 -14.42 -0.43 -4.64
N ALA A 340 -13.80 -1.46 -5.24
CA ALA A 340 -14.28 -2.06 -6.48
C ALA A 340 -15.59 -2.83 -6.31
N GLY A 341 -15.75 -3.54 -5.19
CA GLY A 341 -16.98 -4.23 -4.83
C GLY A 341 -18.12 -3.25 -4.54
N SER A 342 -17.85 -2.19 -3.77
CA SER A 342 -18.85 -1.15 -3.54
C SER A 342 -19.28 -0.48 -4.85
N ALA A 343 -18.37 -0.24 -5.79
CA ALA A 343 -18.70 0.38 -7.08
C ALA A 343 -19.57 -0.49 -8.02
N ILE A 344 -19.93 -1.72 -7.62
CA ILE A 344 -20.94 -2.51 -8.32
C ILE A 344 -22.31 -1.82 -8.27
N PHE A 345 -22.60 -1.16 -7.15
CA PHE A 345 -23.90 -0.58 -6.85
C PHE A 345 -23.94 0.90 -7.21
N ALA A 346 -25.13 1.41 -7.53
CA ALA A 346 -25.32 2.83 -7.80
C ALA A 346 -25.36 3.66 -6.51
N ASP A 347 -25.99 3.13 -5.48
CA ASP A 347 -26.15 3.76 -4.16
C ASP A 347 -26.43 2.71 -3.07
N ASP A 348 -26.60 3.18 -1.83
CA ASP A 348 -26.89 2.35 -0.65
C ASP A 348 -28.19 1.55 -0.79
N ARG A 349 -29.20 2.05 -1.52
CA ARG A 349 -30.45 1.32 -1.72
C ARG A 349 -30.27 0.19 -2.74
N ASP A 350 -29.55 0.46 -3.82
CA ASP A 350 -29.19 -0.55 -4.82
C ASP A 350 -28.38 -1.70 -4.21
N GLU A 351 -27.43 -1.38 -3.32
CA GLU A 351 -26.69 -2.38 -2.53
C GLU A 351 -27.64 -3.25 -1.70
N SER A 352 -28.48 -2.64 -0.86
CA SER A 352 -29.41 -3.35 0.02
C SER A 352 -30.45 -4.22 -0.71
N ALA A 353 -30.78 -3.87 -1.96
CA ALA A 353 -31.81 -4.55 -2.74
C ALA A 353 -31.27 -5.77 -3.50
N ARG A 354 -29.98 -5.77 -3.85
CA ARG A 354 -29.37 -6.77 -4.75
C ARG A 354 -28.51 -7.79 -4.03
N VAL A 355 -28.09 -7.51 -2.80
CA VAL A 355 -27.32 -8.46 -1.97
C VAL A 355 -27.89 -8.58 -0.57
N CYS A 356 -27.69 -9.73 0.05
CA CYS A 356 -28.12 -10.02 1.41
C CYS A 356 -27.35 -9.17 2.43
N ALA A 357 -26.03 -9.06 2.25
CA ALA A 357 -25.18 -8.11 2.95
C ALA A 357 -23.83 -7.96 2.22
N ALA A 358 -23.15 -6.85 2.48
CA ALA A 358 -21.77 -6.64 2.07
C ALA A 358 -20.84 -6.40 3.26
N LEU A 359 -19.56 -6.70 3.10
CA LEU A 359 -18.52 -6.31 4.06
C LEU A 359 -17.30 -5.70 3.37
N TRP A 360 -16.93 -4.51 3.84
CA TRP A 360 -15.85 -3.68 3.32
C TRP A 360 -14.75 -3.54 4.38
N ALA A 361 -13.64 -4.24 4.19
CA ALA A 361 -12.49 -4.17 5.10
C ALA A 361 -11.44 -3.15 4.60
N GLY A 362 -11.07 -2.20 5.45
CA GLY A 362 -10.09 -1.16 5.16
C GLY A 362 -10.30 -0.39 3.86
N PRO A 363 -11.52 0.09 3.54
CA PRO A 363 -11.75 0.85 2.31
C PRO A 363 -10.90 2.13 2.27
N PRO A 364 -10.14 2.38 1.19
CA PRO A 364 -9.35 3.59 1.04
C PRO A 364 -10.19 4.87 1.18
N ALA A 365 -9.77 5.79 2.05
CA ALA A 365 -10.47 7.03 2.36
C ALA A 365 -11.96 6.85 2.72
N SER A 366 -12.35 5.67 3.20
CA SER A 366 -13.73 5.27 3.51
C SER A 366 -14.73 5.47 2.37
N ALA A 367 -14.28 5.41 1.11
CA ALA A 367 -15.10 5.63 -0.06
C ALA A 367 -15.86 4.36 -0.49
N VAL A 368 -16.86 3.97 0.31
CA VAL A 368 -17.76 2.83 0.04
C VAL A 368 -19.19 3.14 0.47
N HIS A 369 -20.14 2.44 -0.14
CA HIS A 369 -21.54 2.38 0.26
C HIS A 369 -21.68 1.76 1.66
N ARG A 370 -22.72 2.18 2.37
CA ARG A 370 -23.03 1.77 3.75
C ARG A 370 -24.50 1.35 3.89
N GLY A 371 -25.15 0.96 2.80
CA GLY A 371 -26.56 0.58 2.72
C GLY A 371 -26.87 -0.79 3.32
N GLY A 372 -26.37 -1.06 4.53
CA GLY A 372 -26.39 -2.38 5.15
C GLY A 372 -25.03 -3.09 5.11
N ALA A 373 -24.02 -2.51 4.45
CA ALA A 373 -22.66 -3.01 4.52
C ALA A 373 -22.03 -2.84 5.90
N THR A 374 -21.32 -3.87 6.35
CA THR A 374 -20.42 -3.76 7.50
C THR A 374 -19.08 -3.21 7.06
N VAL A 375 -18.63 -2.11 7.66
CA VAL A 375 -17.32 -1.51 7.35
C VAL A 375 -16.37 -1.78 8.51
N LEU A 376 -15.29 -2.53 8.25
CA LEU A 376 -14.21 -2.73 9.21
C LEU A 376 -13.07 -1.79 8.86
N ALA A 377 -12.66 -0.94 9.79
CA ALA A 377 -11.55 -0.02 9.59
C ALA A 377 -10.77 0.17 10.89
N ASN A 378 -9.45 -0.06 10.87
CA ASN A 378 -8.59 0.21 12.02
C ASN A 378 -8.15 1.68 12.02
N SER A 379 -8.13 2.31 13.19
CA SER A 379 -7.62 3.68 13.35
C SER A 379 -6.14 3.81 12.98
N SER A 380 -5.35 2.73 13.06
CA SER A 380 -3.95 2.73 12.64
C SER A 380 -3.73 2.41 11.16
N ASP A 381 -4.79 2.12 10.40
CA ASP A 381 -4.70 1.76 8.99
C ASP A 381 -4.35 2.98 8.11
N PRO A 382 -3.12 3.07 7.56
CA PRO A 382 -2.75 4.17 6.70
C PRO A 382 -3.57 4.19 5.40
N VAL A 383 -4.10 3.05 4.93
CA VAL A 383 -4.88 2.98 3.69
C VAL A 383 -6.24 3.65 3.87
N VAL A 384 -6.89 3.42 5.01
CA VAL A 384 -8.17 4.06 5.34
C VAL A 384 -8.01 5.58 5.44
N GLN A 385 -6.88 6.05 5.99
CA GLN A 385 -6.67 7.48 6.20
C GLN A 385 -6.11 8.22 4.99
N TRP A 386 -5.32 7.55 4.15
CA TRP A 386 -4.53 8.23 3.13
C TRP A 386 -5.41 8.90 2.08
N SER A 387 -5.31 10.23 2.00
CA SER A 387 -5.86 11.00 0.89
C SER A 387 -5.05 12.29 0.69
N PRO A 388 -5.06 12.88 -0.52
CA PRO A 388 -4.47 14.21 -0.73
C PRO A 388 -5.04 15.28 0.21
N ARG A 389 -6.25 15.09 0.76
CA ARG A 389 -6.86 16.02 1.71
C ARG A 389 -6.08 16.12 3.03
N LEU A 390 -5.30 15.09 3.42
CA LEU A 390 -4.48 15.13 4.63
C LEU A 390 -3.45 16.26 4.64
N LEU A 391 -3.13 16.83 3.48
CA LEU A 391 -2.29 18.03 3.37
C LEU A 391 -2.90 19.23 4.10
N TRP A 392 -4.24 19.33 4.18
CA TRP A 392 -4.95 20.50 4.73
C TRP A 392 -6.19 20.16 5.59
N ARG A 393 -6.56 18.89 5.77
CA ARG A 393 -7.62 18.44 6.69
C ARG A 393 -7.19 17.24 7.51
N ALA A 394 -7.63 17.18 8.76
CA ALA A 394 -7.46 16.02 9.63
C ALA A 394 -8.18 14.78 9.05
N PRO A 395 -7.69 13.56 9.33
CA PRO A 395 -8.38 12.33 8.96
C PRO A 395 -9.75 12.25 9.65
N ASP A 396 -10.74 11.72 8.93
CA ASP A 396 -12.00 11.32 9.53
C ASP A 396 -11.84 9.91 10.09
N LEU A 397 -11.97 9.77 11.40
CA LEU A 397 -11.85 8.50 12.12
C LEU A 397 -13.22 7.93 12.52
N THR A 398 -14.31 8.54 12.07
CA THR A 398 -15.68 8.11 12.41
C THR A 398 -15.93 6.69 11.91
N GLY A 399 -16.32 5.79 12.82
CA GLY A 399 -16.55 4.38 12.51
C GLY A 399 -15.28 3.53 12.40
N THR A 400 -14.11 4.08 12.74
CA THR A 400 -12.88 3.28 12.89
C THR A 400 -12.82 2.64 14.28
N ARG A 401 -12.28 1.42 14.36
CA ARG A 401 -11.89 0.77 15.61
C ARG A 401 -10.61 1.41 16.11
N HIS A 402 -10.66 1.99 17.30
CA HIS A 402 -9.45 2.47 17.98
C HIS A 402 -8.60 1.28 18.43
N ASP A 403 -7.56 0.97 17.65
CA ASP A 403 -6.72 -0.21 17.83
C ASP A 403 -5.32 0.12 18.36
N ALA A 404 -4.83 1.36 18.18
CA ALA A 404 -3.50 1.76 18.63
C ALA A 404 -3.44 3.26 18.96
N PRO A 405 -2.40 3.72 19.68
CA PRO A 405 -2.18 5.15 19.91
C PRO A 405 -2.14 5.93 18.59
N HIS A 406 -2.98 6.97 18.49
CA HIS A 406 -3.10 7.77 17.28
C HIS A 406 -2.29 9.08 17.37
N PRO A 407 -1.50 9.45 16.36
CA PRO A 407 -0.74 10.70 16.38
C PRO A 407 -1.66 11.92 16.22
N MET A 408 -1.21 13.08 16.72
CA MET A 408 -1.86 14.35 16.40
C MET A 408 -1.72 14.64 14.90
N TRP A 409 -2.78 15.17 14.28
CA TRP A 409 -2.70 15.62 12.90
C TRP A 409 -1.86 16.90 12.77
N LEU A 410 -0.86 16.86 11.89
CA LEU A 410 0.00 17.98 11.55
C LEU A 410 -0.12 18.22 10.04
N PRO A 411 -0.65 19.39 9.60
CA PRO A 411 -0.84 19.69 8.18
C PRO A 411 0.42 19.45 7.35
N GLY A 412 0.27 18.77 6.21
CA GLY A 412 1.38 18.35 5.35
C GLY A 412 2.22 17.20 5.92
N LEU A 413 2.60 17.27 7.19
CA LEU A 413 3.47 16.27 7.82
C LEU A 413 2.77 14.93 8.01
N SER A 414 1.52 14.92 8.49
CA SER A 414 0.72 13.69 8.58
C SER A 414 0.55 13.04 7.21
N TRP A 415 0.36 13.80 6.13
CA TRP A 415 0.32 13.23 4.78
C TRP A 415 1.62 12.51 4.42
N VAL A 416 2.79 13.11 4.73
CA VAL A 416 4.10 12.48 4.52
C VAL A 416 4.25 11.22 5.38
N GLN A 417 3.87 11.29 6.67
CA GLN A 417 3.98 10.17 7.60
C GLN A 417 3.06 9.00 7.20
N THR A 418 1.79 9.26 6.91
CA THR A 418 0.82 8.26 6.43
C THR A 418 1.26 7.66 5.10
N THR A 419 1.82 8.47 4.18
CA THR A 419 2.37 7.96 2.91
C THR A 419 3.54 6.99 3.13
N ALA A 420 4.42 7.28 4.09
CA ALA A 420 5.51 6.37 4.44
C ALA A 420 4.98 5.07 5.06
N ASP A 421 3.91 5.15 5.87
CA ASP A 421 3.33 4.01 6.56
C ASP A 421 2.56 3.07 5.63
N LEU A 422 2.09 3.52 4.46
CA LEU A 422 1.47 2.67 3.43
C LEU A 422 2.38 1.48 3.04
N LEU A 423 3.70 1.68 3.01
CA LEU A 423 4.67 0.65 2.63
C LEU A 423 4.72 -0.52 3.63
N SER A 424 4.29 -0.29 4.86
CA SER A 424 4.25 -1.29 5.93
C SER A 424 2.84 -1.52 6.47
N ALA A 425 1.81 -1.17 5.69
CA ALA A 425 0.42 -1.24 6.11
C ALA A 425 0.00 -2.65 6.59
N LEU A 426 0.57 -3.69 5.99
CA LEU A 426 0.31 -5.10 6.32
C LEU A 426 1.34 -5.71 7.30
N ALA A 427 2.25 -4.91 7.86
CA ALA A 427 3.28 -5.43 8.78
C ALA A 427 2.73 -5.84 10.16
N PRO A 428 1.78 -5.12 10.78
CA PRO A 428 1.19 -5.53 12.05
C PRO A 428 0.39 -6.84 11.96
N GLY A 429 0.09 -7.43 13.11
CA GLY A 429 -0.84 -8.56 13.21
C GLY A 429 -2.30 -8.18 12.92
N PRO A 430 -3.19 -9.18 12.76
CA PRO A 430 -4.62 -8.94 12.58
C PRO A 430 -5.21 -8.05 13.67
N GLY A 431 -6.01 -7.06 13.29
CA GLY A 431 -6.58 -6.07 14.21
C GLY A 431 -5.88 -4.71 14.17
N HIS A 432 -4.70 -4.63 13.55
CA HIS A 432 -3.91 -3.41 13.42
C HIS A 432 -3.49 -3.15 11.96
N GLY A 433 -3.23 -1.88 11.66
CA GLY A 433 -2.90 -1.43 10.32
C GLY A 433 -3.94 -1.91 9.31
N HIS A 434 -3.47 -2.35 8.15
CA HIS A 434 -4.30 -2.87 7.08
C HIS A 434 -4.51 -4.40 7.17
N ARG A 435 -4.17 -5.02 8.31
CA ARG A 435 -4.47 -6.43 8.57
C ARG A 435 -5.73 -6.57 9.42
N TYR A 436 -6.68 -7.30 8.88
CA TYR A 436 -7.95 -7.59 9.53
C TYR A 436 -8.01 -9.09 9.87
N GLY A 437 -8.83 -9.46 10.85
CA GLY A 437 -8.93 -10.81 11.38
C GLY A 437 -10.01 -11.63 10.69
N SER A 438 -10.44 -12.72 11.33
CA SER A 438 -11.63 -13.47 10.92
C SER A 438 -12.93 -12.72 11.18
N ASP A 439 -12.87 -11.58 11.89
CA ASP A 439 -13.96 -10.60 11.99
C ASP A 439 -14.45 -10.13 10.61
N GLN A 440 -13.58 -10.17 9.59
CA GLN A 440 -13.96 -9.93 8.19
C GLN A 440 -15.04 -10.89 7.66
N GLY A 441 -15.10 -12.11 8.17
CA GLY A 441 -16.15 -13.06 7.80
C GLY A 441 -17.26 -13.11 8.83
N THR A 442 -16.92 -13.18 10.12
CA THR A 442 -17.92 -13.37 11.19
C THR A 442 -18.80 -12.14 11.42
N ALA A 443 -18.30 -10.92 11.16
CA ALA A 443 -19.06 -9.69 11.26
C ALA A 443 -19.88 -9.35 10.00
N LEU A 444 -19.82 -10.17 8.94
CA LEU A 444 -20.66 -9.97 7.76
C LEU A 444 -22.14 -9.90 8.17
N GLY A 445 -22.93 -9.03 7.54
CA GLY A 445 -24.35 -8.87 7.84
C GLY A 445 -25.21 -10.10 7.51
N SER A 446 -26.50 -10.01 7.77
CA SER A 446 -27.47 -11.07 7.47
C SER A 446 -28.78 -10.51 6.91
N CYS A 447 -29.42 -11.38 6.13
CA CYS A 447 -30.81 -11.45 5.75
C CYS A 447 -31.16 -12.98 5.81
#